data_AF-A0A0G3WIP7-F1
#
_entry.id   AF-A0A0G3WIP7-F1
#
_cell.length_a   1.000
_cell.length_b   1.000
_cell.length_c   1.000
_cell.angle_alpha   90.00
_cell.angle_beta   90.00
_cell.angle_gamma   90.00
#
_symmetry.space_group_name_H-M   'P 1'
#
loop_
_entity.id
_entity.type
_entity.pdbx_description
1 polymer ?
#
loop_
_entity_poly.entity_id
_entity_poly.type
_entity_poly.pdbx_seq_one_letter_code
_entity_poly.pdbx_strand_id
1 'polypeptide(L)'
;MDEKILKDVRVSKNHLQSVHNNNQYNKLIVGYYNQYIEDSRPVKKKKTILDYTRFTYEDYFVEKLEHKRDKLANCNKKWEVEVYEKLKVKDYVSTLLCNDKFCSNCKKVKQASRMAKNMPLLEQYKDKLYQMVLTTPNIVDHTGEELKKEIKKQFKALTYLTEYLKGKKQVKGLDFDIGYLGAIRSLEVTYSGDYYHPHLHLILVLDNQNEFITDKKNINNYSYDYYKKRPTRLFSDFEILLQKSWYLLYNGERLTKENIDKLEKGYSCMMDKAKEDDFLEVFKYMVKNDPAEENVKGSNKMTYKNFRVLEYALHSIRQIQGYGVFYNIKDILMAEEVNEMYEWIREYLIKNEGEAPAYRVEKIQKLLDDTEYTLISRKKIFTYLRKIYSE
;
A
#
# COMPACT_ATOMS: atom_id res chain seq x y z
N MET A 1 -16.62 1.22 -35.00
CA MET A 1 -15.57 0.79 -34.05
C MET A 1 -15.71 1.53 -32.71
N ASP A 2 -16.50 2.62 -32.65
CA ASP A 2 -16.40 3.65 -31.61
C ASP A 2 -17.29 3.41 -30.37
N GLU A 3 -18.48 2.81 -30.51
CA GLU A 3 -19.32 2.46 -29.35
C GLU A 3 -18.72 1.34 -28.48
N LYS A 4 -17.92 0.45 -29.09
CA LYS A 4 -17.29 -0.66 -28.37
C LYS A 4 -16.25 -0.14 -27.36
N ILE A 5 -15.42 0.82 -27.79
CA ILE A 5 -14.41 1.44 -26.93
C ILE A 5 -15.07 2.17 -25.76
N LEU A 6 -16.16 2.92 -25.99
CA LEU A 6 -16.90 3.60 -24.92
C LEU A 6 -17.48 2.63 -23.87
N LYS A 7 -17.89 1.43 -24.29
CA LYS A 7 -18.33 0.37 -23.36
C LYS A 7 -17.17 -0.15 -22.50
N ASP A 8 -15.99 -0.33 -23.09
CA ASP A 8 -14.81 -0.83 -22.40
C ASP A 8 -14.19 0.20 -21.44
N VAL A 9 -14.35 1.50 -21.72
CA VAL A 9 -13.87 2.58 -20.85
C VAL A 9 -14.89 3.07 -19.82
N ARG A 10 -16.05 2.39 -19.72
CA ARG A 10 -17.14 2.75 -18.81
C ARG A 10 -16.77 2.55 -17.34
N VAL A 11 -17.17 3.51 -16.52
CA VAL A 11 -17.19 3.39 -15.06
C VAL A 11 -18.46 2.65 -14.64
N SER A 12 -18.29 1.44 -14.10
CA SER A 12 -19.41 0.61 -13.62
C SER A 12 -20.12 1.23 -12.42
N LYS A 13 -21.43 1.00 -12.27
CA LYS A 13 -22.19 1.36 -11.06
C LYS A 13 -21.64 0.73 -9.79
N ASN A 14 -21.14 -0.51 -9.86
CA ASN A 14 -20.47 -1.18 -8.74
C ASN A 14 -19.25 -0.40 -8.23
N HIS A 15 -18.50 0.24 -9.13
CA HIS A 15 -17.37 1.10 -8.75
C HIS A 15 -17.86 2.33 -7.99
N LEU A 16 -18.88 3.03 -8.49
CA LEU A 16 -19.47 4.18 -7.82
C LEU A 16 -20.06 3.82 -6.44
N GLN A 17 -20.73 2.66 -6.35
CA GLN A 17 -21.24 2.14 -5.08
C GLN A 17 -20.09 1.85 -4.10
N SER A 18 -18.98 1.27 -4.56
CA SER A 18 -17.80 1.06 -3.72
C SER A 18 -17.23 2.38 -3.19
N VAL A 19 -17.14 3.41 -4.04
CA VAL A 19 -16.69 4.75 -3.64
C VAL A 19 -17.65 5.36 -2.60
N HIS A 20 -18.96 5.23 -2.81
CA HIS A 20 -19.98 5.67 -1.86
C HIS A 20 -19.84 4.98 -0.50
N ASN A 21 -19.71 3.64 -0.49
CA ASN A 21 -19.55 2.85 0.73
C ASN A 21 -18.27 3.24 1.49
N ASN A 22 -17.16 3.43 0.76
CA ASN A 22 -15.90 3.92 1.34
C ASN A 22 -16.09 5.32 1.98
N ASN A 23 -16.91 6.20 1.41
CA ASN A 23 -17.22 7.49 2.00
C ASN A 23 -18.00 7.36 3.33
N GLN A 24 -18.84 6.34 3.48
CA GLN A 24 -19.51 6.05 4.74
C GLN A 24 -18.51 5.60 5.80
N TYR A 25 -17.59 4.68 5.46
CA TYR A 25 -16.51 4.27 6.36
C TYR A 25 -15.61 5.45 6.76
N ASN A 26 -15.26 6.31 5.82
CA ASN A 26 -14.44 7.50 6.10
C ASN A 26 -15.07 8.43 7.15
N LYS A 27 -16.41 8.43 7.34
CA LYS A 27 -17.06 9.20 8.42
C LYS A 27 -16.64 8.70 9.80
N LEU A 28 -16.46 7.39 9.98
CA LEU A 28 -15.95 6.82 11.23
C LEU A 28 -14.54 7.34 11.52
N ILE A 29 -13.67 7.34 10.52
CA ILE A 29 -12.29 7.84 10.64
C ILE A 29 -12.25 9.34 10.91
N VAL A 30 -13.14 10.13 10.30
CA VAL A 30 -13.32 11.55 10.64
C VAL A 30 -13.71 11.72 12.11
N GLY A 31 -14.57 10.85 12.65
CA GLY A 31 -14.89 10.79 14.08
C GLY A 31 -13.66 10.53 14.95
N TYR A 32 -12.80 9.60 14.55
CA TYR A 32 -11.54 9.34 15.25
C TYR A 32 -10.56 10.51 15.19
N TYR A 33 -10.48 11.22 14.07
CA TYR A 33 -9.70 12.46 14.00
C TYR A 33 -10.25 13.53 14.95
N ASN A 34 -11.57 13.74 15.02
CA ASN A 34 -12.17 14.68 15.96
C ASN A 34 -11.81 14.35 17.40
N GLN A 35 -11.93 13.07 17.78
CA GLN A 35 -11.54 12.64 19.12
C GLN A 35 -10.05 12.85 19.38
N TYR A 36 -9.18 12.56 18.40
CA TYR A 36 -7.74 12.76 18.56
C TYR A 36 -7.36 14.24 18.68
N ILE A 37 -8.06 15.13 17.95
CA ILE A 37 -7.89 16.58 18.08
C ILE A 37 -8.23 17.02 19.50
N GLU A 38 -9.39 16.61 20.03
CA GLU A 38 -9.79 16.99 21.40
C GLU A 38 -8.83 16.42 22.46
N ASP A 39 -8.41 15.16 22.33
CA ASP A 39 -7.43 14.53 23.23
C ASP A 39 -6.04 15.20 23.16
N SER A 40 -5.71 15.88 22.06
CA SER A 40 -4.42 16.53 21.83
C SER A 40 -4.43 18.02 22.19
N ARG A 41 -5.60 18.60 22.46
CA ARG A 41 -5.69 20.02 22.84
C ARG A 41 -5.12 20.20 24.25
N PRO A 42 -4.22 21.18 24.46
CA PRO A 42 -3.71 21.45 25.79
C PRO A 42 -4.86 21.83 26.73
N VAL A 43 -4.87 21.23 27.92
CA VAL A 43 -5.80 21.62 29.00
C VAL A 43 -5.62 23.11 29.24
N LYS A 44 -6.70 23.90 29.11
CA LYS A 44 -6.70 25.36 29.29
C LYS A 44 -6.16 25.73 30.68
N LYS A 45 -4.84 25.86 30.84
CA LYS A 45 -4.25 26.64 31.93
C LYS A 45 -4.61 28.10 31.67
N LYS A 46 -4.91 28.88 32.72
CA LYS A 46 -5.18 30.32 32.62
C LYS A 46 -4.05 30.97 31.80
N LYS A 47 -4.34 31.31 30.53
CA LYS A 47 -3.37 31.94 29.63
C LYS A 47 -2.99 33.30 30.21
N THR A 48 -1.70 33.51 30.41
CA THR A 48 -1.16 34.85 30.66
C THR A 48 -1.01 35.59 29.32
N ILE A 49 -0.85 36.92 29.35
CA ILE A 49 -0.63 37.73 28.15
C ILE A 49 0.61 37.27 27.34
N LEU A 50 1.62 36.67 27.99
CA LEU A 50 2.79 36.11 27.30
C LEU A 50 2.49 34.83 26.49
N ASP A 51 1.47 34.06 26.84
CA ASP A 51 1.13 32.78 26.18
C ASP A 51 0.46 32.97 24.81
N TYR A 52 0.00 34.18 24.48
CA TYR A 52 -0.64 34.49 23.19
C TYR A 52 0.36 34.65 22.04
N THR A 53 1.66 34.72 22.32
CA THR A 53 2.69 35.03 21.31
C THR A 53 3.51 33.82 20.86
N ARG A 54 3.29 32.62 21.41
CA ARG A 54 4.04 31.40 21.06
C ARG A 54 3.12 30.32 20.51
N PHE A 55 3.18 30.13 19.20
CA PHE A 55 2.63 28.95 18.54
C PHE A 55 3.43 27.72 18.97
N THR A 56 2.78 26.78 19.66
CA THR A 56 3.45 25.59 20.21
C THR A 56 3.51 24.45 19.19
N TYR A 57 4.34 23.43 19.46
CA TYR A 57 4.36 22.23 18.63
C TYR A 57 3.02 21.48 18.69
N GLU A 58 2.35 21.53 19.85
CA GLU A 58 1.02 20.99 20.07
C GLU A 58 -0.03 21.68 19.19
N ASP A 59 0.01 23.02 19.10
CA ASP A 59 -0.87 23.79 18.22
C ASP A 59 -0.66 23.39 16.75
N TYR A 60 0.61 23.29 16.31
CA TYR A 60 0.95 22.82 14.97
C TYR A 60 0.44 21.39 14.69
N PHE A 61 0.58 20.50 15.67
CA PHE A 61 0.14 19.11 15.53
C PHE A 61 -1.39 19.02 15.40
N VAL A 62 -2.13 19.77 16.24
CA VAL A 62 -3.59 19.85 16.18
C VAL A 62 -4.06 20.40 14.83
N GLU A 63 -3.48 21.49 14.35
CA GLU A 63 -3.82 22.06 13.04
C GLU A 63 -3.61 21.04 11.91
N LYS A 64 -2.52 20.27 11.97
CA LYS A 64 -2.23 19.21 11.00
C LYS A 64 -3.29 18.10 11.04
N LEU A 65 -3.80 17.74 12.21
CA LEU A 65 -4.89 16.78 12.35
C LEU A 65 -6.21 17.35 11.81
N GLU A 66 -6.52 18.62 12.10
CA GLU A 66 -7.71 19.32 11.60
C GLU A 66 -7.73 19.37 10.07
N HIS A 67 -6.61 19.74 9.45
CA HIS A 67 -6.49 19.77 7.99
C HIS A 67 -6.62 18.37 7.37
N LYS A 68 -6.06 17.32 7.99
CA LYS A 68 -6.28 15.93 7.54
C LYS A 68 -7.74 15.52 7.62
N ARG A 69 -8.39 15.83 8.75
CA ARG A 69 -9.82 15.57 8.96
C ARG A 69 -10.66 16.23 7.89
N ASP A 70 -10.44 17.52 7.60
CA ASP A 70 -11.26 18.28 6.65
C ASP A 70 -11.08 17.79 5.22
N LYS A 71 -9.84 17.45 4.84
CA LYS A 71 -9.57 16.80 3.55
C LYS A 71 -10.25 15.44 3.47
N LEU A 72 -10.15 14.61 4.52
CA LEU A 72 -10.78 13.29 4.56
C LEU A 72 -12.31 13.40 4.47
N ALA A 73 -12.90 14.36 5.20
CA ALA A 73 -14.33 14.62 5.18
C ALA A 73 -14.84 15.02 3.80
N ASN A 74 -13.99 15.59 2.93
CA ASN A 74 -14.36 15.99 1.57
C ASN A 74 -13.84 15.04 0.48
N CYS A 75 -13.07 14.02 0.85
CA CYS A 75 -12.47 13.08 -0.08
C CYS A 75 -13.53 12.37 -0.91
N ASN A 76 -13.39 12.43 -2.23
CA ASN A 76 -14.18 11.65 -3.17
C ASN A 76 -15.70 11.82 -3.02
N LYS A 77 -16.16 12.99 -2.53
CA LYS A 77 -17.59 13.32 -2.37
C LYS A 77 -18.22 13.86 -3.66
N LYS A 78 -17.42 14.56 -4.46
CA LYS A 78 -17.84 15.22 -5.70
C LYS A 78 -16.82 14.92 -6.80
N TRP A 79 -17.31 14.64 -8.00
CA TRP A 79 -16.50 14.44 -9.20
C TRP A 79 -16.70 15.60 -10.15
N GLU A 80 -15.61 16.00 -10.77
CA GLU A 80 -15.55 16.95 -11.86
C GLU A 80 -15.73 16.15 -13.15
N VAL A 81 -16.72 16.53 -13.94
CA VAL A 81 -17.09 15.84 -15.18
C VAL A 81 -17.31 16.84 -16.31
N GLU A 82 -16.94 16.42 -17.52
CA GLU A 82 -17.37 17.06 -18.76
C GLU A 82 -18.57 16.32 -19.32
N VAL A 83 -19.65 17.04 -19.62
CA VAL A 83 -20.91 16.47 -20.07
C VAL A 83 -21.12 16.74 -21.56
N TYR A 84 -21.29 15.66 -22.31
CA TYR A 84 -21.64 15.60 -23.71
C TYR A 84 -23.13 15.24 -23.78
N GLU A 85 -23.97 16.25 -23.94
CA GLU A 85 -25.43 16.18 -23.76
C GLU A 85 -26.12 15.37 -24.87
N LYS A 86 -25.70 15.52 -26.13
CA LYS A 86 -26.26 14.78 -27.27
C LYS A 86 -25.85 13.32 -27.23
N LEU A 87 -24.59 13.05 -26.91
CA LEU A 87 -24.07 11.70 -26.79
C LEU A 87 -24.46 11.00 -25.48
N LYS A 88 -25.00 11.76 -24.52
CA LYS A 88 -25.30 11.29 -23.16
C LYS A 88 -24.07 10.62 -22.51
N VAL A 89 -22.92 11.28 -22.65
CA VAL A 89 -21.64 10.84 -22.06
C VAL A 89 -21.19 11.84 -20.99
N LYS A 90 -20.69 11.32 -19.87
CA LYS A 90 -19.96 12.07 -18.86
C LYS A 90 -18.52 11.59 -18.84
N ASP A 91 -17.56 12.47 -19.15
CA ASP A 91 -16.14 12.18 -19.02
C ASP A 91 -15.67 12.59 -17.62
N TYR A 92 -15.13 11.63 -16.87
CA TYR A 92 -14.54 11.91 -15.56
C TYR A 92 -13.21 12.66 -15.73
N VAL A 93 -13.17 13.89 -15.19
CA VAL A 93 -11.97 14.73 -15.19
C VAL A 93 -11.16 14.50 -13.93
N SER A 94 -11.77 14.72 -12.75
CA SER A 94 -11.03 14.72 -11.50
C SER A 94 -11.92 14.53 -10.26
N THR A 95 -11.28 14.28 -9.11
CA THR A 95 -11.92 14.31 -7.79
C THR A 95 -10.93 14.77 -6.75
N LEU A 96 -11.43 15.38 -5.67
CA LEU A 96 -10.62 15.65 -4.49
C LEU A 96 -10.21 14.34 -3.79
N LEU A 97 -8.90 14.14 -3.60
CA LEU A 97 -8.33 13.05 -2.81
C LEU A 97 -7.63 13.62 -1.57
N CYS A 98 -7.93 13.09 -0.39
CA CYS A 98 -7.31 13.57 0.85
C CYS A 98 -5.88 13.08 1.04
N ASN A 99 -5.47 12.04 0.30
CA ASN A 99 -4.18 11.36 0.43
C ASN A 99 -3.88 10.81 1.83
N ASP A 100 -4.89 10.69 2.69
CA ASP A 100 -4.74 10.10 4.01
C ASP A 100 -4.58 8.58 3.93
N LYS A 101 -3.79 8.00 4.84
CA LYS A 101 -3.50 6.56 4.86
C LYS A 101 -4.64 5.72 5.43
N PHE A 102 -5.61 6.31 6.12
CA PHE A 102 -6.79 5.64 6.67
C PHE A 102 -8.02 5.79 5.77
N CYS A 103 -7.94 6.62 4.73
CA CYS A 103 -9.01 6.81 3.76
C CYS A 103 -9.16 5.60 2.83
N SER A 104 -10.31 4.93 2.87
CA SER A 104 -10.58 3.74 2.04
C SER A 104 -10.56 4.02 0.54
N ASN A 105 -10.95 5.23 0.14
CA ASN A 105 -10.86 5.66 -1.27
C ASN A 105 -9.42 5.94 -1.71
N CYS A 106 -8.65 6.72 -0.94
CA CYS A 106 -7.27 7.03 -1.31
C CYS A 106 -6.36 5.80 -1.28
N LYS A 107 -6.64 4.84 -0.40
CA LYS A 107 -5.98 3.52 -0.37
C LYS A 107 -6.05 2.83 -1.73
N LYS A 108 -7.27 2.62 -2.25
CA LYS A 108 -7.52 1.98 -3.55
C LYS A 108 -6.89 2.76 -4.70
N VAL A 109 -6.97 4.09 -4.67
CA VAL A 109 -6.33 4.93 -5.70
C VAL A 109 -4.80 4.80 -5.65
N LYS A 110 -4.18 4.86 -4.46
CA LYS A 110 -2.74 4.71 -4.30
C LYS A 110 -2.24 3.33 -4.70
N GLN A 111 -2.94 2.26 -4.33
CA GLN A 111 -2.61 0.90 -4.76
C GLN A 111 -2.62 0.80 -6.28
N ALA A 112 -3.71 1.22 -6.93
CA ALA A 112 -3.82 1.20 -8.38
C ALA A 112 -2.73 2.03 -9.08
N SER A 113 -2.42 3.22 -8.56
CA SER A 113 -1.33 4.07 -9.08
C SER A 113 0.04 3.38 -8.95
N ARG A 114 0.32 2.75 -7.82
CA ARG A 114 1.57 2.00 -7.61
C ARG A 114 1.66 0.79 -8.52
N MET A 115 0.58 0.04 -8.70
CA MET A 115 0.55 -1.07 -9.64
C MET A 115 0.79 -0.59 -11.08
N ALA A 116 0.07 0.44 -11.53
CA ALA A 116 0.26 1.00 -12.87
C ALA A 116 1.71 1.45 -13.11
N LYS A 117 2.36 2.04 -12.10
CA LYS A 117 3.76 2.47 -12.18
C LYS A 117 4.75 1.31 -12.21
N ASN A 118 4.57 0.29 -11.37
CA ASN A 118 5.61 -0.74 -11.14
C ASN A 118 5.39 -2.03 -11.94
N MET A 119 4.15 -2.39 -12.28
CA MET A 119 3.86 -3.64 -12.99
C MET A 119 4.60 -3.79 -14.32
N PRO A 120 4.65 -2.77 -15.21
CA PRO A 120 5.37 -2.91 -16.48
C PRO A 120 6.88 -3.20 -16.31
N LEU A 121 7.47 -2.75 -15.20
CA LEU A 121 8.88 -3.00 -14.89
C LEU A 121 9.08 -4.39 -14.30
N LEU A 122 8.16 -4.82 -13.43
CA LEU A 122 8.17 -6.16 -12.86
C LEU A 122 8.02 -7.22 -13.96
N GLU A 123 7.19 -6.96 -14.97
CA GLU A 123 6.96 -7.88 -16.09
C GLU A 123 8.24 -8.25 -16.85
N GLN A 124 9.18 -7.30 -16.98
CA GLN A 124 10.49 -7.54 -17.61
C GLN A 124 11.32 -8.59 -16.88
N TYR A 125 10.99 -8.86 -15.62
CA TYR A 125 11.70 -9.79 -14.76
C TYR A 125 10.84 -10.98 -14.32
N LYS A 126 9.65 -11.21 -14.89
CA LYS A 126 8.64 -12.16 -14.36
C LYS A 126 9.20 -13.52 -13.92
N ASP A 127 10.14 -14.09 -14.67
CA ASP A 127 10.74 -15.40 -14.39
C ASP A 127 11.85 -15.38 -13.31
N LYS A 128 12.24 -14.18 -12.87
CA LYS A 128 13.31 -13.86 -11.92
C LYS A 128 12.78 -13.28 -10.60
N LEU A 129 11.45 -13.22 -10.43
CA LEU A 129 10.83 -12.61 -9.27
C LEU A 129 10.62 -13.59 -8.12
N TYR A 130 10.92 -13.11 -6.92
CA TYR A 130 10.70 -13.82 -5.68
C TYR A 130 9.98 -12.91 -4.68
N GLN A 131 8.96 -13.43 -4.02
CA GLN A 131 8.34 -12.78 -2.89
C GLN A 131 9.12 -13.14 -1.62
N MET A 132 9.45 -12.15 -0.80
CA MET A 132 10.02 -12.35 0.53
C MET A 132 9.18 -11.62 1.57
N VAL A 133 8.87 -12.30 2.68
CA VAL A 133 8.15 -11.72 3.82
C VAL A 133 9.04 -11.83 5.04
N LEU A 134 9.33 -10.69 5.67
CA LEU A 134 10.10 -10.60 6.90
C LEU A 134 9.18 -10.13 8.03
N THR A 135 9.12 -10.88 9.13
CA THR A 135 8.29 -10.51 10.28
C THR A 135 9.14 -10.30 11.55
N THR A 136 8.54 -9.69 12.55
CA THR A 136 9.13 -9.49 13.88
C THR A 136 8.12 -9.86 14.95
N PRO A 137 8.50 -10.06 16.22
CA PRO A 137 7.54 -10.32 17.29
C PRO A 137 6.42 -9.28 17.36
N ASN A 138 5.26 -9.69 17.91
CA ASN A 138 4.17 -8.77 18.19
C ASN A 138 4.62 -7.69 19.18
N ILE A 139 4.16 -6.46 18.93
CA ILE A 139 4.47 -5.29 19.73
C ILE A 139 3.21 -4.90 20.49
N VAL A 140 3.28 -4.84 21.82
CA VAL A 140 2.23 -4.21 22.62
C VAL A 140 2.50 -2.72 22.65
N ASP A 141 1.55 -1.91 22.19
CA ASP A 141 1.72 -0.46 22.15
C ASP A 141 0.39 0.26 22.39
N HIS A 142 0.45 1.33 23.18
CA HIS A 142 -0.69 2.19 23.48
C HIS A 142 -0.45 3.64 23.05
N THR A 143 0.78 4.00 22.67
CA THR A 143 1.17 5.37 22.30
C THR A 143 1.57 5.49 20.83
N GLY A 144 2.07 4.42 20.23
CA GLY A 144 2.66 4.40 18.88
C GLY A 144 4.18 4.63 18.86
N GLU A 145 4.81 4.88 20.01
CA GLU A 145 6.24 5.13 20.09
C GLU A 145 7.06 3.86 19.87
N GLU A 146 6.69 2.76 20.54
CA GLU A 146 7.39 1.48 20.40
C GLU A 146 7.20 0.91 19.00
N LEU A 147 5.98 0.95 18.44
CA LEU A 147 5.72 0.53 17.07
C LEU A 147 6.58 1.33 16.08
N LYS A 148 6.68 2.65 16.23
CA LYS A 148 7.51 3.51 15.36
C LYS A 148 8.99 3.15 15.44
N LYS A 149 9.49 2.93 16.65
CA LYS A 149 10.87 2.55 16.91
C LYS A 149 11.21 1.19 16.31
N GLU A 150 10.35 0.20 16.50
CA GLU A 150 10.53 -1.15 15.96
C GLU A 150 10.43 -1.14 14.42
N ILE A 151 9.53 -0.35 13.82
CA ILE A 151 9.49 -0.15 12.36
C ILE A 151 10.83 0.41 11.84
N LYS A 152 11.39 1.43 12.49
CA LYS A 152 12.69 2.00 12.10
C LYS A 152 13.81 0.96 12.24
N LYS A 153 13.76 0.14 13.30
CA LYS A 153 14.70 -0.96 13.53
C LYS A 153 14.61 -2.00 12.40
N GLN A 154 13.40 -2.39 11.97
CA GLN A 154 13.21 -3.25 10.79
C GLN A 154 13.83 -2.63 9.53
N PHE A 155 13.63 -1.32 9.29
CA PHE A 155 14.13 -0.67 8.08
C PHE A 155 15.67 -0.65 8.05
N LYS A 156 16.28 -0.39 9.21
CA LYS A 156 17.73 -0.48 9.39
C LYS A 156 18.24 -1.91 9.19
N ALA A 157 17.60 -2.90 9.80
CA ALA A 157 17.95 -4.30 9.64
C ALA A 157 17.88 -4.76 8.18
N LEU A 158 16.83 -4.37 7.45
CA LEU A 158 16.70 -4.72 6.04
C LEU A 158 17.79 -4.06 5.19
N THR A 159 18.16 -2.82 5.52
CA THR A 159 19.26 -2.14 4.84
C THR A 159 20.53 -2.98 4.96
N TYR A 160 20.86 -3.49 6.15
CA TYR A 160 22.00 -4.37 6.33
C TYR A 160 21.85 -5.71 5.61
N LEU A 161 20.69 -6.36 5.73
CA LEU A 161 20.40 -7.62 5.06
C LEU A 161 20.61 -7.50 3.54
N THR A 162 20.12 -6.42 2.95
CA THR A 162 20.26 -6.14 1.52
C THR A 162 21.73 -6.03 1.09
N GLU A 163 22.61 -5.49 1.94
CA GLU A 163 24.04 -5.42 1.62
C GLU A 163 24.72 -6.80 1.62
N TYR A 164 24.20 -7.77 2.39
CA TYR A 164 24.63 -9.17 2.30
C TYR A 164 24.08 -9.84 1.04
N LEU A 165 22.79 -9.66 0.73
CA LEU A 165 22.17 -10.24 -0.47
C LEU A 165 22.81 -9.73 -1.77
N LYS A 166 23.32 -8.49 -1.79
CA LYS A 166 24.09 -7.91 -2.89
C LYS A 166 25.53 -8.44 -3.00
N GLY A 167 25.98 -9.26 -2.06
CA GLY A 167 27.38 -9.70 -1.96
C GLY A 167 28.37 -8.61 -1.49
N LYS A 168 27.91 -7.38 -1.19
CA LYS A 168 28.78 -6.28 -0.72
C LYS A 168 29.32 -6.53 0.69
N LYS A 169 28.54 -7.22 1.52
CA LYS A 169 28.99 -7.76 2.81
C LYS A 169 29.03 -9.27 2.73
N GLN A 170 30.06 -9.87 3.31
CA GLN A 170 30.25 -11.31 3.31
C GLN A 170 30.46 -11.80 4.75
N VAL A 171 30.08 -13.05 4.99
CA VAL A 171 30.37 -13.76 6.24
C VAL A 171 31.15 -15.01 5.87
N LYS A 172 32.36 -15.17 6.41
CA LYS A 172 33.20 -16.33 6.10
C LYS A 172 32.45 -17.63 6.42
N GLY A 173 32.32 -18.51 5.43
CA GLY A 173 31.68 -19.81 5.57
C GLY A 173 30.16 -19.80 5.49
N LEU A 174 29.55 -18.69 5.03
CA LEU A 174 28.12 -18.60 4.69
C LEU A 174 27.96 -17.94 3.34
N ASP A 175 27.03 -18.46 2.54
CA ASP A 175 26.74 -17.90 1.22
C ASP A 175 25.42 -17.13 1.24
N PHE A 176 25.50 -15.86 0.83
CA PHE A 176 24.36 -14.95 0.68
C PHE A 176 24.18 -14.50 -0.77
N ASP A 177 25.06 -14.93 -1.68
CA ASP A 177 24.95 -14.55 -3.08
C ASP A 177 23.82 -15.32 -3.75
N ILE A 178 22.71 -14.63 -3.91
CA ILE A 178 21.51 -15.14 -4.57
C ILE A 178 21.29 -14.49 -5.95
N GLY A 179 22.31 -13.79 -6.46
CA GLY A 179 22.20 -13.01 -7.70
C GLY A 179 21.28 -11.79 -7.57
N TYR A 180 21.29 -11.09 -6.44
CA TYR A 180 20.39 -9.95 -6.19
C TYR A 180 20.59 -8.82 -7.21
N LEU A 181 19.51 -8.44 -7.92
CA LEU A 181 19.49 -7.29 -8.84
C LEU A 181 18.73 -6.09 -8.26
N GLY A 182 17.67 -6.33 -7.47
CA GLY A 182 16.87 -5.27 -6.88
C GLY A 182 15.70 -5.76 -6.06
N ALA A 183 14.99 -4.82 -5.44
CA ALA A 183 13.81 -5.11 -4.65
C ALA A 183 12.79 -3.96 -4.63
N ILE A 184 11.52 -4.29 -4.51
CA ILE A 184 10.47 -3.37 -4.04
C ILE A 184 10.02 -3.87 -2.68
N ARG A 185 10.14 -3.02 -1.66
CA ARG A 185 9.67 -3.34 -0.31
C ARG A 185 8.43 -2.54 0.03
N SER A 186 7.49 -3.15 0.74
CA SER A 186 6.32 -2.53 1.35
C SER A 186 6.22 -2.85 2.84
N LEU A 187 5.91 -1.85 3.65
CA LEU A 187 5.52 -2.03 5.05
C LEU A 187 4.01 -2.27 5.14
N GLU A 188 3.65 -3.30 5.90
CA GLU A 188 2.30 -3.58 6.35
C GLU A 188 2.26 -3.72 7.87
N VAL A 189 1.23 -3.20 8.53
CA VAL A 189 0.99 -3.40 9.96
C VAL A 189 -0.40 -4.00 10.15
N THR A 190 -0.46 -5.21 10.69
CA THR A 190 -1.69 -5.85 11.17
C THR A 190 -1.81 -5.66 12.68
N TYR A 191 -3.02 -5.77 13.23
CA TYR A 191 -3.23 -5.61 14.67
C TYR A 191 -4.37 -6.49 15.21
N SER A 192 -4.27 -6.82 16.50
CA SER A 192 -5.33 -7.49 17.26
C SER A 192 -5.30 -7.00 18.71
N GLY A 193 -6.37 -6.34 19.15
CA GLY A 193 -6.36 -5.62 20.42
C GLY A 193 -5.26 -4.56 20.44
N ASP A 194 -4.38 -4.61 21.45
CA ASP A 194 -3.22 -3.72 21.59
C ASP A 194 -1.92 -4.30 21.01
N TYR A 195 -2.01 -5.46 20.32
CA TYR A 195 -0.88 -6.08 19.65
C TYR A 195 -0.79 -5.64 18.19
N TYR A 196 0.39 -5.20 17.78
CA TYR A 196 0.71 -4.79 16.41
C TYR A 196 1.80 -5.68 15.83
N HIS A 197 1.65 -6.06 14.58
CA HIS A 197 2.59 -6.95 13.89
C HIS A 197 3.01 -6.32 12.56
N PRO A 198 4.17 -5.63 12.54
CA PRO A 198 4.73 -5.06 11.32
C PRO A 198 5.41 -6.14 10.48
N HIS A 199 5.06 -6.18 9.19
CA HIS A 199 5.62 -7.04 8.16
C HIS A 199 6.30 -6.21 7.09
N LEU A 200 7.41 -6.73 6.58
CA LEU A 200 7.99 -6.26 5.32
C LEU A 200 7.70 -7.28 4.25
N HIS A 201 6.91 -6.88 3.25
CA HIS A 201 6.71 -7.64 2.02
C HIS A 201 7.67 -7.10 0.96
N LEU A 202 8.38 -7.98 0.28
CA LEU A 202 9.34 -7.64 -0.76
C LEU A 202 9.03 -8.43 -2.02
N ILE A 203 9.11 -7.78 -3.17
CA ILE A 203 9.41 -8.44 -4.43
C ILE A 203 10.90 -8.24 -4.72
N LEU A 204 11.64 -9.33 -4.90
CA LEU A 204 13.05 -9.37 -5.26
C LEU A 204 13.20 -9.76 -6.72
N VAL A 205 14.21 -9.22 -7.40
CA VAL A 205 14.68 -9.69 -8.72
C VAL A 205 16.02 -10.36 -8.52
N LEU A 206 16.13 -11.62 -8.94
CA LEU A 206 17.35 -12.43 -8.82
C LEU A 206 17.79 -12.95 -10.19
N ASP A 207 19.07 -12.84 -10.51
CA ASP A 207 19.62 -13.22 -11.82
C ASP A 207 19.76 -14.76 -12.00
N ASN A 208 19.82 -15.50 -10.90
CA ASN A 208 20.11 -16.93 -10.89
C ASN A 208 18.86 -17.81 -10.72
N GLN A 209 18.90 -19.01 -11.31
CA GLN A 209 18.00 -20.10 -10.92
C GLN A 209 18.40 -20.59 -9.52
N ASN A 210 17.73 -20.04 -8.50
CA ASN A 210 18.02 -20.35 -7.11
C ASN A 210 17.22 -21.58 -6.65
N GLU A 211 17.53 -22.77 -7.18
CA GLU A 211 16.85 -24.02 -6.82
C GLU A 211 16.90 -24.31 -5.30
N PHE A 212 18.01 -23.93 -4.66
CA PHE A 212 18.18 -24.06 -3.21
C PHE A 212 17.22 -23.19 -2.39
N ILE A 213 16.60 -22.15 -2.97
CA ILE A 213 15.53 -21.38 -2.31
C ILE A 213 14.22 -22.15 -2.35
N THR A 214 14.00 -22.93 -3.42
CA THR A 214 12.77 -23.71 -3.64
C THR A 214 12.79 -25.11 -3.05
N ASP A 215 13.96 -25.67 -2.74
CA ASP A 215 14.10 -26.94 -2.02
C ASP A 215 13.71 -26.79 -0.54
N LYS A 216 12.42 -26.98 -0.25
CA LYS A 216 11.85 -26.79 1.10
C LYS A 216 11.73 -28.11 1.82
N LYS A 217 12.65 -28.36 2.75
CA LYS A 217 12.75 -29.61 3.53
C LYS A 217 12.74 -29.44 5.04
N ASN A 218 13.02 -28.24 5.53
CA ASN A 218 13.16 -27.97 6.95
C ASN A 218 11.81 -27.69 7.61
N ILE A 219 11.63 -28.24 8.81
CA ILE A 219 10.48 -27.98 9.68
C ILE A 219 10.95 -27.16 10.87
N ASN A 220 10.20 -26.11 11.22
CA ASN A 220 10.38 -25.40 12.48
C ASN A 220 9.03 -24.89 13.03
N ASN A 221 9.05 -24.09 14.10
CA ASN A 221 7.82 -23.61 14.76
C ASN A 221 6.92 -22.75 13.86
N TYR A 222 7.44 -22.23 12.74
CA TYR A 222 6.68 -21.48 11.74
C TYR A 222 6.10 -22.38 10.63
N SER A 223 6.41 -23.68 10.65
CA SER A 223 5.87 -24.67 9.72
C SER A 223 4.46 -25.13 10.08
N TYR A 224 3.90 -24.70 11.21
CA TYR A 224 2.62 -25.18 11.72
C TYR A 224 1.62 -24.05 11.91
N ASP A 225 0.38 -24.28 11.47
CA ASP A 225 -0.77 -23.48 11.88
C ASP A 225 -1.33 -24.09 13.16
N TYR A 226 -1.09 -23.41 14.29
CA TYR A 226 -1.54 -23.86 15.61
C TYR A 226 -3.07 -23.82 15.75
N TYR A 227 -3.77 -23.00 14.96
CA TYR A 227 -5.24 -22.95 14.97
C TYR A 227 -5.84 -24.12 14.21
N LYS A 228 -5.25 -24.49 13.05
CA LYS A 228 -5.71 -25.61 12.22
C LYS A 228 -5.03 -26.95 12.55
N LYS A 229 -4.10 -26.95 13.52
CA LYS A 229 -3.30 -28.10 13.98
C LYS A 229 -2.70 -28.91 12.83
N ARG A 230 -2.19 -28.25 11.80
CA ARG A 230 -1.61 -28.92 10.62
C ARG A 230 -0.34 -28.22 10.14
N PRO A 231 0.63 -28.96 9.56
CA PRO A 231 1.76 -28.35 8.89
C PRO A 231 1.25 -27.50 7.72
N THR A 232 1.78 -26.28 7.60
CA THR A 232 1.42 -25.31 6.57
C THR A 232 2.51 -25.09 5.55
N ARG A 233 3.79 -25.20 5.92
CA ARG A 233 4.91 -25.08 4.99
C ARG A 233 6.21 -25.67 5.52
N LEU A 234 7.09 -26.05 4.60
CA LEU A 234 8.49 -26.32 4.86
C LEU A 234 9.33 -25.08 4.51
N PHE A 235 10.60 -25.08 4.94
CA PHE A 235 11.57 -24.03 4.66
C PHE A 235 12.81 -24.59 3.97
N SER A 236 13.42 -23.81 3.08
CA SER A 236 14.74 -24.15 2.53
C SER A 236 15.87 -23.81 3.50
N ASP A 237 17.07 -24.35 3.24
CA ASP A 237 18.26 -24.05 4.04
C ASP A 237 18.59 -22.54 4.00
N PHE A 238 18.34 -21.89 2.87
CA PHE A 238 18.49 -20.45 2.73
C PHE A 238 17.45 -19.68 3.54
N GLU A 239 16.20 -20.13 3.59
CA GLU A 239 15.20 -19.51 4.48
C GLU A 239 15.62 -19.66 5.95
N ILE A 240 16.19 -20.79 6.38
CA ILE A 240 16.71 -20.94 7.75
C ILE A 240 17.85 -19.94 8.02
N LEU A 241 18.80 -19.80 7.08
CA LEU A 241 19.85 -18.79 7.16
C LEU A 241 19.26 -17.38 7.26
N LEU A 242 18.26 -17.07 6.44
CA LEU A 242 17.58 -15.78 6.42
C LEU A 242 16.86 -15.50 7.74
N GLN A 243 16.17 -16.48 8.33
CA GLN A 243 15.46 -16.35 9.60
C GLN A 243 16.42 -15.95 10.74
N LYS A 244 17.57 -16.64 10.84
CA LYS A 244 18.60 -16.36 11.85
C LYS A 244 19.30 -15.03 11.58
N SER A 245 19.62 -14.74 10.31
CA SER A 245 20.24 -13.49 9.91
C SER A 245 19.35 -12.29 10.22
N TRP A 246 18.05 -12.41 9.93
CA TRP A 246 17.07 -11.37 10.23
C TRP A 246 16.95 -11.11 11.72
N TYR A 247 16.92 -12.16 12.55
CA TYR A 247 16.93 -12.03 14.01
C TYR A 247 18.14 -11.22 14.50
N LEU A 248 19.36 -11.60 14.11
CA LEU A 248 20.59 -10.93 14.54
C LEU A 248 20.61 -9.46 14.12
N LEU A 249 20.35 -9.20 12.84
CA LEU A 249 20.36 -7.85 12.28
C LEU A 249 19.29 -6.96 12.89
N TYR A 250 18.11 -7.53 13.16
CA TYR A 250 17.05 -6.82 13.86
C TYR A 250 17.49 -6.43 15.26
N ASN A 251 18.00 -7.39 16.04
CA ASN A 251 18.42 -7.16 17.43
C ASN A 251 19.73 -6.37 17.58
N GLY A 252 20.36 -5.97 16.46
CA GLY A 252 21.60 -5.21 16.45
C GLY A 252 22.84 -6.04 16.77
N GLU A 253 22.71 -7.37 16.69
CA GLU A 253 23.80 -8.30 16.89
C GLU A 253 24.62 -8.47 15.60
N ARG A 254 25.91 -8.79 15.77
CA ARG A 254 26.81 -8.97 14.64
C ARG A 254 26.45 -10.25 13.88
N LEU A 255 26.31 -10.15 12.57
CA LEU A 255 26.12 -11.32 11.70
C LEU A 255 27.47 -12.03 11.48
N THR A 256 27.67 -13.15 12.18
CA THR A 256 28.81 -14.05 12.02
C THR A 256 28.32 -15.49 11.94
N LYS A 257 29.14 -16.39 11.37
CA LYS A 257 28.82 -17.82 11.32
C LYS A 257 28.61 -18.39 12.73
N GLU A 258 29.51 -18.05 13.65
CA GLU A 258 29.40 -18.47 15.06
C GLU A 258 28.07 -18.06 15.71
N ASN A 259 27.61 -16.82 15.48
CA ASN A 259 26.34 -16.36 16.05
C ASN A 259 25.13 -17.06 15.40
N ILE A 260 25.21 -17.37 14.10
CA ILE A 260 24.17 -18.14 13.40
C ILE A 260 24.11 -19.58 13.92
N ASP A 261 25.26 -20.22 14.12
CA ASP A 261 25.34 -21.61 14.58
C ASP A 261 24.86 -21.74 16.03
N LYS A 262 25.12 -20.73 16.88
CA LYS A 262 24.62 -20.66 18.27
C LYS A 262 23.11 -20.43 18.38
N LEU A 263 22.50 -19.78 17.39
CA LEU A 263 21.06 -19.55 17.40
C LEU A 263 20.32 -20.83 17.05
N GLU A 264 19.51 -21.31 17.99
CA GLU A 264 18.54 -22.37 17.70
C GLU A 264 17.47 -21.88 16.74
N LYS A 265 16.99 -20.64 16.94
CA LYS A 265 15.82 -20.10 16.24
C LYS A 265 16.00 -18.64 15.83
N GLY A 266 15.55 -18.33 14.61
CA GLY A 266 15.40 -16.97 14.08
C GLY A 266 13.96 -16.47 14.09
N TYR A 267 13.70 -15.31 13.47
CA TYR A 267 12.34 -14.82 13.24
C TYR A 267 11.74 -15.38 11.95
N SER A 268 10.42 -15.38 11.82
CA SER A 268 9.76 -15.91 10.63
C SER A 268 10.10 -15.07 9.41
N CYS A 269 10.77 -15.73 8.46
CA CYS A 269 11.10 -15.20 7.15
C CYS A 269 10.71 -16.25 6.12
N MET A 270 10.06 -15.81 5.06
CA MET A 270 9.58 -16.66 3.98
C MET A 270 10.09 -16.12 2.67
N MET A 271 10.46 -17.02 1.77
CA MET A 271 10.82 -16.70 0.40
C MET A 271 10.21 -17.72 -0.55
N ASP A 272 9.60 -17.21 -1.61
CA ASP A 272 8.80 -17.98 -2.55
C ASP A 272 8.99 -17.38 -3.96
N LYS A 273 8.91 -18.22 -5.00
CA LYS A 273 8.83 -17.72 -6.39
C LYS A 273 7.56 -16.88 -6.51
N ALA A 274 7.68 -15.66 -7.05
CA ALA A 274 6.55 -14.76 -7.13
C ALA A 274 5.50 -15.27 -8.15
N LYS A 275 4.24 -15.15 -7.78
CA LYS A 275 3.05 -15.38 -8.61
C LYS A 275 2.40 -14.04 -8.96
N GLU A 276 1.51 -14.02 -9.96
CA GLU A 276 0.81 -12.80 -10.38
C GLU A 276 0.06 -12.10 -9.23
N ASP A 277 -0.53 -12.87 -8.32
CA ASP A 277 -1.26 -12.29 -7.17
C ASP A 277 -0.33 -11.72 -6.08
N ASP A 278 0.95 -12.10 -6.04
CA ASP A 278 1.89 -11.64 -5.01
C ASP A 278 2.20 -10.14 -5.13
N PHE A 279 2.02 -9.58 -6.34
CA PHE A 279 2.12 -8.14 -6.55
C PHE A 279 1.03 -7.37 -5.81
N LEU A 280 -0.17 -7.96 -5.67
CA LEU A 280 -1.25 -7.34 -4.93
C LEU A 280 -0.83 -7.15 -3.47
N GLU A 281 -0.23 -8.16 -2.85
CA GLU A 281 0.27 -8.11 -1.47
C GLU A 281 1.34 -7.02 -1.27
N VAL A 282 2.31 -6.88 -2.18
CA VAL A 282 3.34 -5.82 -2.04
C VAL A 282 2.75 -4.42 -2.21
N PHE A 283 1.74 -4.26 -3.07
CA PHE A 283 1.10 -2.96 -3.27
C PHE A 283 -0.12 -2.71 -2.37
N LYS A 284 -0.43 -3.63 -1.44
CA LYS A 284 -1.50 -3.46 -0.44
C LYS A 284 -1.29 -2.25 0.47
N TYR A 285 -2.29 -2.04 1.31
CA TYR A 285 -2.35 -0.91 2.23
C TYR A 285 -1.41 -1.12 3.42
N MET A 286 -0.89 -0.02 3.95
CA MET A 286 -0.01 -0.05 5.13
C MET A 286 -0.72 -0.58 6.39
N VAL A 287 -2.05 -0.50 6.43
CA VAL A 287 -2.90 -0.94 7.54
C VAL A 287 -4.10 -1.67 6.95
N LYS A 288 -4.40 -2.88 7.45
CA LYS A 288 -5.66 -3.57 7.14
C LYS A 288 -6.81 -2.96 7.94
N ASN A 289 -7.75 -2.34 7.22
CA ASN A 289 -9.01 -1.85 7.80
C ASN A 289 -10.11 -1.75 6.73
N ASP A 290 -10.03 -2.57 5.67
CA ASP A 290 -10.99 -2.46 4.57
C ASP A 290 -12.38 -2.92 5.06
N PRO A 291 -13.44 -2.09 4.95
CA PRO A 291 -14.80 -2.49 5.29
C PRO A 291 -15.30 -3.72 4.49
N ALA A 292 -14.71 -4.04 3.34
CA ALA A 292 -15.02 -5.28 2.62
C ALA A 292 -14.39 -6.52 3.28
N GLU A 293 -13.28 -6.35 4.00
CA GLU A 293 -12.61 -7.42 4.76
C GLU A 293 -13.16 -7.54 6.19
N GLU A 294 -13.94 -6.56 6.68
CA GLU A 294 -14.60 -6.58 8.01
C GLU A 294 -15.61 -7.73 8.21
N ASN A 295 -16.04 -8.38 7.11
CA ASN A 295 -16.93 -9.54 7.14
C ASN A 295 -16.18 -10.89 7.15
N VAL A 296 -14.85 -10.89 7.18
CA VAL A 296 -14.04 -12.10 7.25
C VAL A 296 -13.83 -12.46 8.73
N LYS A 297 -14.15 -13.69 9.14
CA LYS A 297 -13.88 -14.17 10.52
C LYS A 297 -12.42 -13.85 10.92
N GLY A 298 -12.25 -12.98 11.92
CA GLY A 298 -10.94 -12.57 12.45
C GLY A 298 -10.49 -11.15 12.05
N SER A 299 -11.23 -10.41 11.21
CA SER A 299 -10.95 -9.00 10.95
C SER A 299 -11.43 -8.13 12.12
N ASN A 300 -10.50 -7.60 12.92
CA ASN A 300 -10.85 -6.64 13.95
C ASN A 300 -11.16 -5.29 13.33
N LYS A 301 -12.38 -4.78 13.56
CA LYS A 301 -12.76 -3.40 13.25
C LYS A 301 -11.79 -2.45 13.94
N MET A 302 -11.21 -1.51 13.18
CA MET A 302 -10.26 -0.55 13.74
C MET A 302 -10.93 0.29 14.84
N THR A 303 -10.38 0.26 16.05
CA THR A 303 -10.86 1.10 17.16
C THR A 303 -10.19 2.47 17.13
N TYR A 304 -10.73 3.42 17.89
CA TYR A 304 -10.08 4.73 18.10
C TYR A 304 -8.66 4.57 18.66
N LYS A 305 -8.46 3.65 19.60
CA LYS A 305 -7.13 3.37 20.19
C LYS A 305 -6.14 2.91 19.11
N ASN A 306 -6.54 1.96 18.26
CA ASN A 306 -5.69 1.50 17.17
C ASN A 306 -5.39 2.63 16.17
N PHE A 307 -6.40 3.42 15.81
CA PHE A 307 -6.23 4.56 14.93
C PHE A 307 -5.18 5.55 15.48
N ARG A 308 -5.26 5.93 16.76
CA ARG A 308 -4.32 6.86 17.38
C ARG A 308 -2.88 6.34 17.35
N VAL A 309 -2.69 5.09 17.77
CA VAL A 309 -1.37 4.42 17.75
C VAL A 309 -0.80 4.38 16.33
N LEU A 310 -1.60 3.94 15.35
CA LEU A 310 -1.16 3.82 13.96
C LEU A 310 -0.95 5.17 13.27
N GLU A 311 -1.75 6.20 13.58
CA GLU A 311 -1.58 7.54 13.03
C GLU A 311 -0.19 8.06 13.39
N TYR A 312 0.13 8.01 14.67
CA TYR A 312 1.38 8.47 15.25
C TYR A 312 2.56 7.64 14.75
N ALA A 313 2.47 6.31 14.87
CA ALA A 313 3.58 5.41 14.58
C ALA A 313 3.98 5.47 13.09
N LEU A 314 2.99 5.59 12.21
CA LEU A 314 3.19 5.58 10.77
C LEU A 314 3.43 7.00 10.21
N HIS A 315 3.42 8.04 11.05
CA HIS A 315 3.66 9.41 10.60
C HIS A 315 5.05 9.53 9.97
N SER A 316 5.08 10.05 8.73
CA SER A 316 6.29 10.20 7.92
C SER A 316 7.04 8.88 7.63
N ILE A 317 6.40 7.73 7.82
CA ILE A 317 6.95 6.44 7.44
C ILE A 317 6.70 6.18 5.95
N ARG A 318 7.79 5.91 5.22
CA ARG A 318 7.74 5.52 3.81
C ARG A 318 7.30 4.06 3.71
N GLN A 319 6.12 3.84 3.15
CA GLN A 319 5.57 2.49 2.94
C GLN A 319 6.41 1.69 1.95
N ILE A 320 6.57 2.24 0.75
CA ILE A 320 7.17 1.56 -0.39
C ILE A 320 8.53 2.16 -0.71
N GLN A 321 9.51 1.31 -0.92
CA GLN A 321 10.87 1.69 -1.30
C GLN A 321 11.40 0.72 -2.35
N GLY A 322 11.88 1.27 -3.47
CA GLY A 322 12.62 0.53 -4.48
C GLY A 322 14.12 0.52 -4.19
N TYR A 323 14.79 -0.56 -4.59
CA TYR A 323 16.22 -0.84 -4.42
C TYR A 323 16.78 -1.46 -5.70
N GLY A 324 18.07 -1.27 -5.98
CA GLY A 324 18.74 -1.85 -7.16
C GLY A 324 18.09 -1.39 -8.46
N VAL A 325 17.73 -2.35 -9.33
CA VAL A 325 17.03 -2.07 -10.61
C VAL A 325 15.70 -1.33 -10.47
N PHE A 326 15.12 -1.27 -9.26
CA PHE A 326 13.89 -0.52 -8.97
C PHE A 326 14.14 0.82 -8.24
N TYR A 327 15.39 1.23 -8.09
CA TYR A 327 15.71 2.52 -7.48
C TYR A 327 15.32 3.67 -8.41
N ASN A 328 14.60 4.66 -7.87
CA ASN A 328 14.23 5.90 -8.56
C ASN A 328 13.52 5.72 -9.92
N ILE A 329 12.65 4.72 -10.01
CA ILE A 329 11.82 4.48 -11.20
C ILE A 329 11.03 5.74 -11.58
N LYS A 330 11.22 6.19 -12.83
CA LYS A 330 10.42 7.25 -13.48
C LYS A 330 9.14 6.67 -14.10
N ASP A 331 8.10 7.49 -14.18
CA ASP A 331 6.82 7.10 -14.79
C ASP A 331 6.95 7.15 -16.32
N ILE A 332 7.16 6.02 -16.99
CA ILE A 332 7.45 6.02 -18.44
C ILE A 332 6.59 5.04 -19.24
N LEU A 333 6.30 3.83 -18.74
CA LEU A 333 6.06 2.70 -19.65
C LEU A 333 4.70 2.55 -20.34
N MET A 334 3.70 3.42 -20.12
CA MET A 334 2.43 3.40 -20.90
C MET A 334 1.74 4.77 -20.95
N ALA A 335 2.46 5.84 -20.58
CA ALA A 335 1.83 7.15 -20.46
C ALA A 335 1.41 7.70 -21.82
N GLU A 336 2.21 7.46 -22.86
CA GLU A 336 1.99 7.99 -24.22
C GLU A 336 0.76 7.36 -24.88
N GLU A 337 0.67 6.03 -24.97
CA GLU A 337 -0.48 5.34 -25.59
C GLU A 337 -1.82 5.66 -24.90
N VAL A 338 -1.79 5.77 -23.57
CA VAL A 338 -2.97 6.17 -22.78
C VAL A 338 -3.40 7.60 -23.11
N ASN A 339 -2.43 8.50 -23.34
CA ASN A 339 -2.72 9.88 -23.72
C ASN A 339 -3.30 9.90 -25.12
N GLU A 340 -2.66 9.23 -26.07
CA GLU A 340 -3.12 9.18 -27.46
C GLU A 340 -4.54 8.65 -27.57
N MET A 341 -4.86 7.51 -26.92
CA MET A 341 -6.21 6.98 -26.95
C MET A 341 -7.22 7.87 -26.21
N TYR A 342 -6.81 8.56 -25.13
CA TYR A 342 -7.68 9.50 -24.44
C TYR A 342 -7.99 10.74 -25.27
N GLU A 343 -6.99 11.33 -25.91
CA GLU A 343 -7.18 12.46 -26.82
C GLU A 343 -8.05 12.05 -28.01
N TRP A 344 -7.83 10.86 -28.59
CA TRP A 344 -8.68 10.33 -29.65
C TRP A 344 -10.16 10.21 -29.20
N ILE A 345 -10.42 9.69 -27.98
CA ILE A 345 -11.79 9.63 -27.43
C ILE A 345 -12.37 11.04 -27.28
N ARG A 346 -11.60 12.00 -26.77
CA ARG A 346 -12.05 13.39 -26.62
C ARG A 346 -12.40 14.03 -27.95
N GLU A 347 -11.52 13.90 -28.95
CA GLU A 347 -11.77 14.42 -30.30
C GLU A 347 -13.02 13.80 -30.92
N TYR A 348 -13.20 12.48 -30.77
CA TYR A 348 -14.41 11.79 -31.20
C TYR A 348 -15.66 12.37 -30.52
N LEU A 349 -15.63 12.55 -29.19
CA LEU A 349 -16.77 13.09 -28.45
C LEU A 349 -17.09 14.52 -28.90
N ILE A 350 -16.10 15.41 -28.97
CA ILE A 350 -16.29 16.81 -29.40
C ILE A 350 -16.85 16.88 -30.82
N LYS A 351 -16.28 16.10 -31.76
CA LYS A 351 -16.72 16.09 -33.16
C LYS A 351 -18.18 15.65 -33.30
N ASN A 352 -18.61 14.65 -32.55
CA ASN A 352 -19.97 14.12 -32.63
C ASN A 352 -20.98 14.91 -31.77
N GLU A 353 -20.53 15.56 -30.70
CA GLU A 353 -21.34 16.48 -29.91
C GLU A 353 -21.63 17.77 -30.70
N GLY A 354 -20.66 18.25 -31.48
CA GLY A 354 -20.78 19.46 -32.29
C GLY A 354 -20.78 20.76 -31.48
N GLU A 355 -20.63 20.67 -30.16
CA GLU A 355 -20.44 21.80 -29.23
C GLU A 355 -19.45 21.42 -28.13
N ALA A 356 -18.93 22.42 -27.43
CA ALA A 356 -18.00 22.19 -26.31
C ALA A 356 -18.75 21.53 -25.14
N PRO A 357 -18.13 20.55 -24.45
CA PRO A 357 -18.78 19.87 -23.33
C PRO A 357 -19.03 20.83 -22.16
N ALA A 358 -20.13 20.60 -21.45
CA ALA A 358 -20.45 21.36 -20.25
C ALA A 358 -19.70 20.81 -19.03
N TYR A 359 -18.86 21.63 -18.40
CA TYR A 359 -18.21 21.25 -17.14
C TYR A 359 -19.20 21.26 -15.98
N ARG A 360 -19.24 20.18 -15.18
CA ARG A 360 -20.10 20.05 -14.00
C ARG A 360 -19.36 19.42 -12.83
N VAL A 361 -19.78 19.78 -11.62
CA VAL A 361 -19.35 19.12 -10.39
C VAL A 361 -20.54 18.36 -9.79
N GLU A 362 -20.46 17.04 -9.79
CA GLU A 362 -21.56 16.17 -9.36
C GLU A 362 -21.23 15.39 -8.09
N LYS A 363 -22.20 15.27 -7.19
CA LYS A 363 -22.08 14.39 -6.01
C LYS A 363 -22.08 12.93 -6.47
N ILE A 364 -21.32 12.06 -5.79
CA ILE A 364 -21.30 10.61 -6.08
C ILE A 364 -22.70 10.00 -6.13
N GLN A 365 -23.59 10.39 -5.21
CA GLN A 365 -24.95 9.88 -5.19
C GLN A 365 -25.71 10.19 -6.49
N LYS A 366 -25.58 11.42 -7.00
CA LYS A 366 -26.20 11.81 -8.27
C LYS A 366 -25.68 10.97 -9.44
N LEU A 367 -24.36 10.73 -9.50
CA LEU A 367 -23.75 9.86 -10.51
C LEU A 367 -24.19 8.39 -10.37
N LEU A 368 -24.49 7.93 -9.16
CA LEU A 368 -24.98 6.59 -8.90
C LEU A 368 -26.44 6.43 -9.34
N ASP A 369 -27.27 7.44 -9.13
CA ASP A 369 -28.68 7.44 -9.49
C ASP A 369 -28.91 7.73 -10.99
N ASP A 370 -27.91 8.30 -11.67
CA ASP A 370 -27.98 8.65 -13.10
C ASP A 370 -28.04 7.41 -14.02
N THR A 371 -29.19 7.17 -14.62
CA THR A 371 -29.39 6.08 -15.58
C THR A 371 -29.32 6.53 -17.04
N GLU A 372 -29.25 7.85 -17.26
CA GLU A 372 -29.34 8.47 -18.58
C GLU A 372 -27.95 8.56 -19.24
N TYR A 373 -26.90 8.85 -18.46
CA TYR A 373 -25.55 9.07 -19.00
C TYR A 373 -24.62 7.87 -18.82
N THR A 374 -23.76 7.67 -19.82
CA THR A 374 -22.59 6.78 -19.70
C THR A 374 -21.41 7.56 -19.11
N LEU A 375 -20.96 7.15 -17.93
CA LEU A 375 -19.75 7.71 -17.30
C LEU A 375 -18.51 6.95 -17.78
N ILE A 376 -17.53 7.66 -18.33
CA ILE A 376 -16.24 7.12 -18.79
C ILE A 376 -15.08 7.70 -17.96
N SER A 377 -13.89 7.09 -18.04
CA SER A 377 -12.69 7.66 -17.41
C SER A 377 -11.40 7.23 -18.10
N ARG A 378 -10.40 8.12 -18.09
CA ARG A 378 -9.03 7.82 -18.55
C ARG A 378 -8.37 6.64 -17.82
N LYS A 379 -8.77 6.34 -16.58
CA LYS A 379 -8.23 5.18 -15.87
C LYS A 379 -8.70 3.85 -16.49
N LYS A 380 -9.88 3.83 -17.09
CA LYS A 380 -10.43 2.63 -17.73
C LYS A 380 -9.79 2.35 -19.08
N ILE A 381 -9.32 3.38 -19.78
CA ILE A 381 -8.42 3.28 -20.94
C ILE A 381 -7.19 2.43 -20.60
N PHE A 382 -6.50 2.74 -19.49
CA PHE A 382 -5.34 1.96 -19.06
C PHE A 382 -5.68 0.47 -18.85
N THR A 383 -6.87 0.18 -18.30
CA THR A 383 -7.32 -1.20 -18.08
C THR A 383 -7.60 -1.93 -19.39
N TYR A 384 -8.22 -1.22 -20.35
CA TYR A 384 -8.51 -1.71 -21.68
C TYR A 384 -7.23 -2.02 -22.49
N LEU A 385 -6.27 -1.09 -22.52
CA LEU A 385 -5.00 -1.30 -23.23
C LEU A 385 -4.22 -2.48 -22.65
N ARG A 386 -4.17 -2.63 -21.32
CA ARG A 386 -3.55 -3.81 -20.70
C ARG A 386 -4.20 -5.12 -21.14
N LYS A 387 -5.53 -5.16 -21.28
CA LYS A 387 -6.24 -6.37 -21.72
C LYS A 387 -5.84 -6.73 -23.15
N ILE A 388 -5.78 -5.74 -24.05
CA ILE A 388 -5.36 -5.95 -25.44
C ILE A 388 -3.93 -6.48 -25.51
N TYR A 389 -3.01 -5.94 -24.71
CA TYR A 389 -1.61 -6.37 -24.73
C TYR A 389 -1.33 -7.69 -23.98
N SER A 390 -2.33 -8.21 -23.25
CA SER A 390 -2.22 -9.50 -22.53
C SER A 390 -2.88 -10.65 -23.29
N GLU A 391 -3.60 -10.34 -24.38
CA GLU A 391 -4.16 -11.28 -25.36
C GLU A 391 -3.20 -11.37 -26.56
#